data_AF-A0A842IKB1-F1
#
_entry.id   AF-A0A842IKB1-F1
#
_cell.length_a   1.000
_cell.length_b   1.000
_cell.length_c   1.000
_cell.angle_alpha   90.00
_cell.angle_beta   90.00
_cell.angle_gamma   90.00
#
_symmetry.space_group_name_H-M   'P 1'
#
loop_
_entity.id
_entity.type
_entity.pdbx_description
1 polymer ?
#
loop_
_entity_poly.entity_id
_entity_poly.type
_entity_poly.pdbx_seq_one_letter_code
_entity_poly.pdbx_strand_id
1 'polypeptide(L)'
;MNLWTGSRSNRKNKLDATNEQNYYAYSIIDILVKKGFQIKGKAEIIGKKNPKFQDMESTLIKMTEGKFSFATISKITVTHSKPIIAPKYIPYPNTTEKEQIESAKKAYGL
;
A
#
# COMPACT_ATOMS: atom_id res chain seq x y z
N MET A 1 8.71 -24.31 -36.38
CA MET A 1 8.61 -25.11 -35.15
C MET A 1 9.73 -24.65 -34.23
N ASN A 2 9.44 -23.73 -33.30
CA ASN A 2 10.42 -23.22 -32.33
C ASN A 2 9.75 -23.18 -30.96
N LEU A 3 10.42 -23.79 -29.99
CA LEU A 3 9.96 -24.11 -28.64
C LEU A 3 9.98 -22.87 -27.75
N TRP A 4 8.86 -22.59 -27.08
CA TRP A 4 8.74 -21.58 -26.03
C TRP A 4 9.02 -22.23 -24.68
N THR A 5 10.25 -22.08 -24.16
CA THR A 5 10.59 -22.44 -22.77
C THR A 5 10.77 -21.16 -21.97
N GLY A 6 9.66 -20.58 -21.51
CA GLY A 6 9.64 -19.46 -20.57
C GLY A 6 9.63 -19.95 -19.13
N SER A 7 10.82 -19.95 -18.51
CA SER A 7 11.08 -20.38 -17.13
C SER A 7 10.22 -19.67 -16.08
N ARG A 8 9.67 -20.43 -15.13
CA ARG A 8 9.04 -19.94 -13.89
C ARG A 8 10.10 -19.24 -13.03
N SER A 9 10.17 -17.91 -13.16
CA SER A 9 11.00 -17.08 -12.29
C SER A 9 10.40 -17.01 -10.87
N ASN A 10 11.24 -17.43 -9.92
CA ASN A 10 11.00 -17.54 -8.49
C ASN A 10 10.88 -16.13 -7.88
N ARG A 11 9.72 -15.77 -7.31
CA ARG A 11 9.47 -14.48 -6.63
C ARG A 11 10.10 -14.41 -5.23
N LYS A 12 11.39 -14.72 -5.12
CA LYS A 12 12.19 -14.49 -3.91
C LYS A 12 13.51 -13.88 -4.38
N ASN A 13 13.86 -12.73 -3.82
CA ASN A 13 15.05 -11.92 -4.09
C ASN A 13 14.91 -10.89 -5.22
N LYS A 14 14.24 -9.77 -4.91
CA LYS A 14 14.53 -8.48 -5.56
C LYS A 14 14.76 -7.43 -4.48
N LEU A 15 15.77 -7.68 -3.65
CA LEU A 15 16.34 -6.69 -2.73
C LEU A 15 17.88 -6.66 -2.85
N ASP A 16 18.42 -7.21 -3.94
CA ASP A 16 19.85 -7.26 -4.15
C ASP A 16 20.35 -5.88 -4.61
N ALA A 17 21.36 -5.41 -3.90
CA ALA A 17 21.93 -4.08 -3.99
C ALA A 17 22.55 -3.79 -5.36
N THR A 18 21.86 -3.00 -6.16
CA THR A 18 22.45 -2.11 -7.17
C THR A 18 21.88 -0.71 -6.92
N ASN A 19 22.65 0.33 -7.26
CA ASN A 19 22.29 1.75 -7.13
C ASN A 19 21.09 2.18 -8.01
N GLU A 20 20.06 1.33 -8.17
CA GLU A 20 18.77 1.69 -8.74
C GLU A 20 17.93 2.40 -7.66
N GLN A 21 17.57 3.65 -7.95
CA GLN A 21 16.56 4.38 -7.20
C GLN A 21 15.22 3.65 -7.38
N ASN A 22 14.92 2.68 -6.51
CA ASN A 22 13.69 1.91 -6.61
C ASN A 22 12.51 2.80 -6.20
N TYR A 23 11.78 3.30 -7.21
CA TYR A 23 10.50 3.98 -7.03
C TYR A 23 9.39 2.94 -6.94
N TYR A 24 8.70 2.93 -5.82
CA TYR A 24 7.56 2.05 -5.57
C TYR A 24 6.26 2.84 -5.65
N ALA A 25 5.18 2.17 -6.07
CA ALA A 25 3.83 2.70 -6.07
C ALA A 25 2.97 1.92 -5.06
N TYR A 26 2.36 2.65 -4.12
CA TYR A 26 1.42 2.13 -3.13
C TYR A 26 0.02 2.64 -3.45
N SER A 27 -1.00 1.83 -3.24
CA SER A 27 -2.40 2.25 -3.40
C SER A 27 -3.11 2.04 -2.08
N ILE A 28 -3.64 3.13 -1.53
CA ILE A 28 -4.46 3.11 -0.32
C ILE A 28 -5.89 3.37 -0.78
N ILE A 29 -6.81 2.47 -0.46
CA ILE A 29 -8.20 2.55 -0.90
C ILE A 29 -9.07 2.41 0.34
N ASP A 30 -9.98 3.36 0.51
CA ASP A 30 -11.12 3.18 1.38
C ASP A 30 -12.18 2.40 0.59
N ILE A 31 -12.43 1.17 1.03
CA ILE A 31 -13.33 0.23 0.36
C ILE A 31 -14.81 0.65 0.46
N LEU A 32 -15.16 1.45 1.48
CA LEU A 32 -16.55 1.86 1.73
C LEU A 32 -16.94 2.99 0.79
N VAL A 33 -16.08 4.01 0.67
CA VAL A 33 -16.31 5.14 -0.26
C VAL A 33 -15.74 4.90 -1.65
N LYS A 34 -15.01 3.79 -1.87
CA LYS A 34 -14.33 3.41 -3.12
C LYS A 34 -13.44 4.54 -3.69
N LYS A 35 -12.85 5.31 -2.78
CA LYS A 35 -11.92 6.41 -3.04
C LYS A 35 -10.58 6.05 -2.42
N GLY A 36 -9.52 6.58 -2.99
CA GLY A 36 -8.18 6.28 -2.50
C GLY A 36 -7.13 7.18 -3.09
N PHE A 37 -5.88 6.84 -2.84
CA PHE A 37 -4.72 7.50 -3.41
C PHE A 37 -3.71 6.46 -3.88
N GLN A 38 -3.20 6.69 -5.09
CA GLN A 38 -1.98 6.07 -5.57
C GLN A 38 -0.81 6.99 -5.22
N ILE A 39 0.12 6.48 -4.42
CA ILE A 39 1.28 7.19 -3.93
C ILE A 39 2.51 6.58 -4.60
N LYS A 40 3.37 7.40 -5.18
CA LYS A 40 4.68 7.00 -5.70
C LYS A 40 5.77 7.63 -4.86
N GLY A 41 6.82 6.88 -4.60
CA GLY A 41 7.92 7.34 -3.77
C GLY A 41 9.09 6.38 -3.72
N LYS A 42 10.14 6.80 -3.04
CA LYS A 42 11.29 5.95 -2.73
C LYS A 42 10.98 5.18 -1.47
N ALA A 43 11.15 3.86 -1.49
CA ALA A 43 10.99 3.04 -0.30
C ALA A 43 12.35 2.51 0.17
N GLU A 44 12.54 2.50 1.48
CA GLU A 44 13.69 1.90 2.13
C GLU A 44 13.22 1.01 3.28
N ILE A 45 13.93 -0.10 3.51
CA ILE A 45 13.66 -1.02 4.61
C ILE A 45 14.64 -0.67 5.74
N ILE A 46 14.09 -0.23 6.87
CA ILE A 46 14.82 0.10 8.09
C ILE A 46 14.77 -1.13 9.00
N GLY A 47 15.94 -1.74 9.24
CA GLY A 47 16.09 -2.84 10.20
C GLY A 47 16.52 -2.37 11.58
N LYS A 48 16.47 -3.25 12.59
CA LYS A 48 16.79 -2.96 14.00
C LYS A 48 18.17 -2.35 14.25
N LYS A 49 19.14 -2.61 13.37
CA LYS A 49 20.50 -2.05 13.47
C LYS A 49 20.59 -0.58 13.04
N ASN A 50 19.56 -0.06 12.37
CA ASN A 50 19.53 1.33 11.95
C ASN A 50 19.23 2.22 13.17
N PRO A 51 19.99 3.30 13.41
CA PRO A 51 19.79 4.16 14.58
C PRO A 51 18.39 4.80 14.63
N LYS A 52 17.73 4.98 13.48
CA LYS A 52 16.37 5.56 13.39
C LYS A 52 15.27 4.55 13.68
N PHE A 53 15.60 3.26 13.81
CA PHE A 53 14.60 2.21 13.97
C PHE A 53 13.82 2.36 15.26
N GLN A 54 14.51 2.57 16.39
CA GLN A 54 13.88 2.65 17.71
C GLN A 54 12.90 3.83 17.81
N ASP A 55 13.26 4.98 17.25
CA ASP A 55 12.40 6.17 17.23
C ASP A 55 11.10 5.89 16.45
N MET A 56 11.24 5.28 15.25
CA MET A 56 10.09 4.91 14.42
C MET A 56 9.23 3.81 15.07
N GLU A 57 9.87 2.78 15.63
CA GLU A 57 9.20 1.67 16.30
C GLU A 57 8.38 2.16 17.49
N SER A 58 8.92 3.08 18.30
CA SER A 58 8.21 3.63 19.46
C SER A 58 6.88 4.32 19.06
N THR A 59 6.86 4.97 17.89
CA THR A 59 5.66 5.61 17.35
C THR A 59 4.65 4.57 16.88
N LEU A 60 5.12 3.54 16.17
CA LEU A 60 4.27 2.46 15.68
C LEU A 60 3.69 1.61 16.83
N ILE A 61 4.46 1.35 17.88
CA ILE A 61 4.02 0.62 19.08
C ILE A 61 2.86 1.34 19.76
N LYS A 62 2.91 2.68 19.86
CA LYS A 62 1.80 3.46 20.41
C LYS A 62 0.52 3.31 19.58
N MET A 63 0.64 3.25 18.25
CA MET A 63 -0.50 3.04 17.34
C MET A 63 -1.05 1.62 17.39
N THR A 64 -0.21 0.63 17.69
CA THR A 64 -0.62 -0.78 17.77
C THR A 64 -0.90 -1.26 19.19
N GLU A 65 -0.84 -0.37 20.19
CA GLU A 65 -0.95 -0.71 21.61
C GLU A 65 0.02 -1.81 22.04
N GLY A 66 1.20 -1.88 21.39
CA GLY A 66 2.21 -2.91 21.64
C GLY A 66 1.79 -4.34 21.26
N LYS A 67 0.69 -4.54 20.53
CA LYS A 67 0.18 -5.87 20.17
C LYS A 67 1.01 -6.59 19.10
N PHE A 68 1.90 -5.87 18.41
CA PHE A 68 2.71 -6.41 17.32
C PHE A 68 4.17 -5.99 17.44
N SER A 69 5.06 -6.97 17.32
CA SER A 69 6.51 -6.74 17.23
C SER A 69 6.92 -6.47 15.78
N PHE A 70 7.80 -5.48 15.57
CA PHE A 70 8.27 -5.14 14.23
C PHE A 70 9.66 -5.73 13.96
N ALA A 71 9.79 -6.50 12.87
CA ALA A 71 11.10 -7.00 12.42
C ALA A 71 11.84 -5.93 11.58
N THR A 72 11.08 -5.17 10.78
CA THR A 72 11.55 -4.11 9.89
C THR A 72 10.48 -3.04 9.74
N ILE A 73 10.89 -1.81 9.43
CA ILE A 73 10.01 -0.68 9.13
C ILE A 73 10.22 -0.26 7.69
N SER A 74 9.15 -0.21 6.89
CA SER A 74 9.20 0.32 5.53
C SER A 74 8.97 1.82 5.56
N LYS A 75 10.02 2.60 5.29
CA LYS A 75 9.92 4.05 5.17
C LYS A 75 9.74 4.42 3.71
N ILE A 76 8.72 5.24 3.44
CA ILE A 76 8.40 5.70 2.09
C ILE A 76 8.53 7.23 2.06
N THR A 77 9.43 7.72 1.21
CA THR A 77 9.51 9.14 0.88
C THR A 77 8.63 9.40 -0.35
N VAL A 78 7.46 9.99 -0.14
CA VAL A 78 6.49 10.27 -1.19
C VAL A 78 7.01 11.36 -2.12
N THR A 79 6.99 11.10 -3.43
CA THR A 79 7.35 12.07 -4.47
C THR A 79 6.15 12.51 -5.31
N HIS A 80 5.14 11.65 -5.44
CA HIS A 80 3.92 11.97 -6.18
C HIS A 80 2.72 11.26 -5.57
N SER A 81 1.55 11.90 -5.62
CA SER A 81 0.28 11.28 -5.26
C SER A 81 -0.78 11.59 -6.30
N LYS A 82 -1.63 10.61 -6.59
CA LYS A 82 -2.74 10.73 -7.52
C LYS A 82 -4.00 10.16 -6.86
N PRO A 83 -5.13 10.88 -6.85
CA PRO A 83 -6.39 10.34 -6.35
C PRO A 83 -6.84 9.16 -7.22
N ILE A 84 -7.30 8.10 -6.58
CA ILE A 84 -8.02 6.98 -7.18
C ILE A 84 -9.50 7.25 -6.95
N ILE A 85 -10.21 7.62 -8.02
CA ILE A 85 -11.67 7.76 -8.02
C ILE A 85 -12.21 6.65 -8.91
N ALA A 86 -13.02 5.75 -8.34
CA ALA A 86 -13.65 4.69 -9.11
C ALA A 86 -14.66 5.28 -10.12
N PRO A 87 -14.64 4.88 -11.41
CA PRO A 87 -15.52 5.45 -12.45
C PRO A 87 -17.02 5.29 -12.17
N LYS A 88 -17.41 4.23 -11.44
CA LYS A 88 -18.80 3.90 -11.08
C LYS A 88 -19.42 4.83 -10.01
N TYR A 89 -18.70 5.85 -9.57
CA TYR A 89 -19.12 6.78 -8.52
C TYR A 89 -19.27 8.22 -9.00
N ILE A 90 -19.19 8.48 -10.32
CA ILE A 90 -19.93 9.63 -10.87
C ILE A 90 -21.37 9.36 -10.46
N PRO A 91 -21.98 10.15 -9.57
CA PRO A 91 -23.30 9.85 -9.07
C PRO A 91 -24.21 9.71 -10.28
N TYR A 92 -24.72 8.49 -10.50
CA TYR A 92 -25.97 8.36 -11.23
C TYR A 92 -26.92 9.34 -10.53
N PRO A 93 -27.64 10.20 -11.27
CA PRO A 93 -28.16 11.48 -10.76
C PRO A 93 -29.09 11.44 -9.53
N ASN A 94 -29.31 10.29 -8.87
CA ASN A 94 -30.20 10.11 -7.73
C ASN A 94 -29.64 9.19 -6.61
N THR A 95 -28.32 8.97 -6.49
CA THR A 95 -27.76 8.19 -5.34
C THR A 95 -26.88 9.03 -4.44
N THR A 96 -27.10 8.93 -3.14
CA THR A 96 -26.32 9.63 -2.11
C THR A 96 -25.10 8.82 -1.66
N GLU A 97 -24.05 9.49 -1.21
CA GLU A 97 -22.83 8.84 -0.70
C GLU A 97 -23.13 7.90 0.48
N LYS A 98 -24.12 8.24 1.31
CA LYS A 98 -24.56 7.40 2.44
C LYS A 98 -25.11 6.04 1.99
N GLU A 99 -25.96 6.02 0.97
CA GLU A 99 -26.54 4.77 0.45
C GLU A 99 -25.48 3.86 -0.17
N GLN A 100 -24.46 4.46 -0.79
CA GLN A 100 -23.37 3.71 -1.40
C GLN A 100 -22.43 3.10 -0.34
N ILE A 101 -22.21 3.77 0.78
CA ILE A 101 -21.49 3.23 1.95
C ILE A 101 -22.27 2.06 2.56
N GLU A 102 -23.58 2.20 2.77
CA GLU A 102 -24.43 1.13 3.35
C GLU A 102 -24.47 -0.11 2.44
N SER A 103 -24.57 0.09 1.12
CA SER A 103 -24.46 -0.99 0.15
C SER A 103 -23.09 -1.68 0.19
N ALA A 104 -22.00 -0.91 0.35
CA ALA A 104 -20.66 -1.46 0.49
C ALA A 104 -20.50 -2.29 1.78
N LYS A 105 -20.99 -1.80 2.93
CA LYS A 105 -20.98 -2.57 4.19
C LYS A 105 -21.70 -3.90 4.04
N LYS A 106 -22.91 -3.89 3.45
CA LYS A 106 -23.67 -5.11 3.16
C LYS A 106 -22.92 -6.07 2.23
N ALA A 107 -22.23 -5.56 1.21
CA ALA A 107 -21.45 -6.39 0.29
C ALA A 107 -20.20 -7.01 0.94
N TYR A 108 -19.57 -6.30 1.89
CA TYR A 108 -18.37 -6.76 2.60
C TYR A 108 -18.66 -7.47 3.93
N GLY A 109 -19.93 -7.55 4.36
CA GLY A 109 -20.34 -8.19 5.61
C GLY A 109 -19.88 -7.46 6.87
N LEU A 110 -19.78 -6.13 6.79
CA LEU A 110 -19.36 -5.24 7.89
C LEU A 110 -20.55 -4.71 8.69
#